data_AF-A0A956TZZ9-F1
#
_entry.id   AF-A0A956TZZ9-F1
#
_cell.length_a   1.000
_cell.length_b   1.000
_cell.length_c   1.000
_cell.angle_alpha   90.00
_cell.angle_beta   90.00
_cell.angle_gamma   90.00
#
_symmetry.space_group_name_H-M   'P 1'
#
loop_
_entity.id
_entity.type
_entity.pdbx_description
1 polymer ?
#
loop_
_entity_poly.entity_id
_entity_poly.type
_entity_poly.pdbx_seq_one_letter_code
_entity_poly.pdbx_strand_id
1 'polypeptide(L)'
;KEIFQRACYDCHSNETKWPFYSYVAPFSWLVVKDVNEGRDELNFSSWERMSMTRQSKKRKEIWEEVDEGEMPLWYYLPLHPGAKLSEHDKNIIRKWSRGML
;
A
#
# COMPACT_ATOMS: atom_id res chain seq x y z
N LYS A 1 -3.27 9.23 -7.61
CA LYS A 1 -2.11 8.35 -7.87
C LYS A 1 -0.98 8.60 -6.86
N GLU A 2 -0.59 9.86 -6.64
CA GLU A 2 0.52 10.25 -5.74
C GLU A 2 0.42 9.67 -4.32
N ILE A 3 -0.77 9.68 -3.71
CA ILE A 3 -0.97 9.11 -2.36
C ILE A 3 -0.58 7.63 -2.33
N PHE A 4 -1.09 6.82 -3.26
CA PHE A 4 -0.78 5.38 -3.31
C PHE A 4 0.68 5.11 -3.65
N GLN A 5 1.29 5.89 -4.55
CA GLN A 5 2.71 5.77 -4.88
C GLN A 5 3.62 6.01 -3.68
N ARG A 6 3.24 6.96 -2.82
CA ARG A 6 4.01 7.33 -1.63
C ARG A 6 3.75 6.40 -0.45
N ALA A 7 2.52 5.93 -0.26
CA ALA A 7 2.11 5.24 0.97
C ALA A 7 1.92 3.72 0.82
N CYS A 8 1.74 3.21 -0.40
CA CYS A 8 1.33 1.81 -0.62
C CYS A 8 2.27 1.05 -1.57
N TYR A 9 2.83 1.73 -2.58
CA TYR A 9 3.51 1.06 -3.69
C TYR A 9 4.78 0.32 -3.30
N ASP A 10 5.44 0.70 -2.20
CA ASP A 10 6.63 0.01 -1.73
C ASP A 10 6.33 -1.46 -1.38
N CYS A 11 5.16 -1.75 -0.80
CA CYS A 11 4.74 -3.13 -0.52
C CYS A 11 3.75 -3.69 -1.56
N HIS A 12 2.92 -2.86 -2.18
CA HIS A 12 1.81 -3.28 -3.03
C HIS A 12 2.01 -2.99 -4.51
N SER A 13 3.25 -2.88 -5.01
CA SER A 13 3.49 -2.70 -6.45
C SER A 13 4.82 -3.28 -6.91
N ASN A 14 5.03 -3.37 -8.22
CA ASN A 14 6.34 -3.68 -8.81
C ASN A 14 7.28 -2.46 -8.87
N GLU A 15 6.84 -1.29 -8.39
CA GLU A 15 7.61 -0.05 -8.29
C GLU A 15 8.28 0.12 -6.90
N THR A 16 8.47 -0.98 -6.16
CA THR A 16 9.06 -0.96 -4.81
C THR A 16 10.40 -0.24 -4.76
N LYS A 17 10.51 0.76 -3.87
CA LYS A 17 11.79 1.38 -3.54
C LYS A 17 12.47 0.59 -2.45
N TRP A 18 13.46 -0.22 -2.85
CA TRP A 18 14.21 -1.07 -1.94
C TRP A 18 15.20 -0.25 -1.10
N PRO A 19 15.02 -0.17 0.24
CA PRO A 19 15.94 0.55 1.10
C PRO A 19 17.25 -0.25 1.26
N PHE A 20 18.36 0.40 1.60
CA PHE A 20 19.68 -0.27 1.64
C PHE A 20 19.71 -1.53 2.54
N TYR A 21 18.93 -1.56 3.63
CA TYR A 21 18.89 -2.69 4.55
C TYR A 21 18.19 -3.93 3.94
N SER A 22 17.43 -3.79 2.85
CA SER A 22 16.86 -4.93 2.12
C SER A 22 17.91 -5.75 1.36
N TYR A 23 19.17 -5.31 1.34
CA TYR A 23 20.29 -6.03 0.74
C TYR A 23 21.17 -6.74 1.78
N VAL A 24 20.85 -6.61 3.07
CA VAL A 24 21.67 -7.14 4.18
C VAL A 24 20.89 -8.24 4.92
N ALA A 25 21.49 -9.41 5.08
CA ALA A 25 20.88 -10.51 5.85
C ALA A 25 20.94 -10.23 7.37
N PRO A 26 19.96 -10.68 8.17
CA PRO A 26 18.74 -11.41 7.76
C PRO A 26 17.58 -10.50 7.32
N PHE A 27 17.74 -9.17 7.40
CA PHE A 27 16.67 -8.20 7.11
C PHE A 27 16.16 -8.29 5.67
N SER A 28 17.04 -8.58 4.71
CA SER A 28 16.67 -8.79 3.31
C SER A 28 15.57 -9.84 3.13
N TRP A 29 15.60 -10.93 3.91
CA TRP A 29 14.58 -11.98 3.83
C TRP A 29 13.23 -11.50 4.35
N LEU A 30 13.22 -10.74 5.45
CA LEU A 30 12.00 -10.20 6.04
C LEU A 30 11.35 -9.19 5.08
N VAL A 31 12.12 -8.23 4.56
CA VAL A 31 11.59 -7.21 3.65
C VAL A 31 11.05 -7.84 2.36
N VAL A 32 11.78 -8.80 1.78
CA VAL A 32 11.32 -9.50 0.58
C VAL A 32 10.04 -10.30 0.86
N LYS A 33 9.96 -10.95 2.02
CA LYS A 33 8.75 -11.67 2.44
C LYS A 33 7.56 -10.71 2.57
N ASP A 34 7.70 -9.61 3.31
CA ASP A 34 6.63 -8.63 3.52
C ASP A 34 6.14 -8.03 2.20
N VAL A 35 7.04 -7.70 1.27
CA VAL A 35 6.68 -7.17 -0.06
C VAL A 35 5.96 -8.23 -0.90
N ASN A 36 6.36 -9.50 -0.82
CA ASN A 36 5.67 -10.58 -1.54
C ASN A 36 4.26 -10.79 -0.99
N GLU A 37 4.10 -10.86 0.34
CA GLU A 37 2.80 -11.00 1.00
C GLU A 37 1.88 -9.80 0.67
N GLY A 38 2.42 -8.57 0.70
CA GLY A 38 1.69 -7.37 0.30
C GLY A 38 1.18 -7.45 -1.16
N ARG A 39 2.02 -7.88 -2.10
CA ARG A 39 1.64 -8.02 -3.52
C ARG A 39 0.64 -9.15 -3.77
N ASP A 40 0.71 -10.23 -3.01
CA ASP A 40 -0.23 -11.35 -3.11
C ASP A 40 -1.64 -10.92 -2.70
N GLU A 41 -1.75 -10.09 -1.66
CA GLU A 41 -3.03 -9.50 -1.23
C GLU A 41 -3.52 -8.43 -2.23
N LEU A 42 -2.62 -7.53 -2.63
CA LEU A 42 -2.91 -6.47 -3.59
C LEU A 42 -1.63 -6.00 -4.31
N ASN A 43 -1.66 -6.03 -5.65
CA ASN A 43 -0.62 -5.43 -6.49
C ASN A 43 -1.20 -4.35 -7.42
N PHE A 44 -0.88 -3.08 -7.16
CA PHE A 44 -1.27 -1.94 -7.98
C PHE A 44 -0.72 -2.00 -9.41
N SER A 45 0.42 -2.67 -9.65
CA SER A 45 0.95 -2.89 -11.02
C SER A 45 0.11 -3.90 -11.82
N SER A 46 -0.84 -4.60 -11.20
CA SER A 46 -1.83 -5.43 -11.89
C SER A 46 -3.26 -4.89 -11.79
N TRP A 47 -3.47 -3.70 -11.21
CA TRP A 47 -4.79 -3.11 -10.96
C TRP A 47 -5.69 -3.11 -12.20
N GLU A 48 -5.19 -2.57 -13.32
CA GLU A 48 -5.93 -2.49 -14.59
C GLU A 48 -6.25 -3.86 -15.21
N ARG A 49 -5.54 -4.91 -14.81
CA ARG A 49 -5.79 -6.29 -15.25
C ARG A 49 -6.81 -7.01 -14.36
N MET A 50 -7.19 -6.43 -13.21
CA MET A 50 -8.21 -6.99 -12.34
C MET A 50 -9.62 -6.73 -12.90
N SER A 51 -10.55 -7.67 -12.70
CA SER A 51 -11.95 -7.45 -13.04
C SER A 51 -12.54 -6.27 -12.26
N MET A 52 -13.54 -5.60 -12.83
CA MET A 52 -14.21 -4.46 -12.19
C MET A 52 -14.78 -4.80 -10.80
N THR A 53 -15.30 -6.01 -10.63
CA THR A 53 -15.77 -6.53 -9.33
C THR A 53 -14.63 -6.63 -8.32
N ARG A 54 -13.47 -7.16 -8.74
CA ARG A 54 -12.29 -7.27 -7.86
C ARG A 54 -11.72 -5.90 -7.52
N GLN A 55 -11.64 -4.98 -8.47
CA GLN A 55 -11.23 -3.60 -8.20
C GLN A 55 -12.18 -2.93 -7.19
N SER A 56 -13.49 -3.09 -7.36
CA SER A 56 -14.49 -2.54 -6.44
C SER A 56 -14.37 -3.11 -5.03
N LYS A 57 -14.13 -4.42 -4.90
CA LYS A 57 -13.85 -5.07 -3.61
C LYS A 57 -12.58 -4.52 -2.96
N LYS A 58 -11.46 -4.50 -3.71
CA LYS A 58 -10.17 -4.01 -3.21
C LYS A 58 -10.20 -2.53 -2.82
N ARG A 59 -10.96 -1.70 -3.53
CA ARG A 59 -11.19 -0.30 -3.14
C ARG A 59 -11.77 -0.16 -1.73
N LYS A 60 -12.74 -1.01 -1.38
CA LYS A 60 -13.38 -1.00 -0.05
C LYS A 60 -12.41 -1.48 1.01
N GLU A 61 -11.75 -2.60 0.78
CA GLU A 61 -10.75 -3.17 1.68
C GLU A 61 -9.60 -2.17 1.95
N ILE A 62 -9.08 -1.49 0.93
CA ILE A 62 -8.07 -0.43 1.10
C ILE A 62 -8.56 0.66 2.05
N TRP A 63 -9.82 1.09 1.91
CA TRP A 63 -10.37 2.11 2.80
C TRP A 63 -10.55 1.59 4.22
N GLU A 64 -11.03 0.35 4.39
CA GLU A 64 -11.19 -0.29 5.71
C GLU A 64 -9.85 -0.35 6.46
N GLU A 65 -8.80 -0.86 5.82
CA GLU A 65 -7.45 -0.93 6.41
C GLU A 65 -6.88 0.46 6.78
N VAL A 66 -7.19 1.50 5.99
CA VAL A 66 -6.75 2.88 6.27
C VAL A 66 -7.58 3.53 7.39
N ASP A 67 -8.89 3.24 7.47
CA ASP A 67 -9.79 3.79 8.47
C ASP A 67 -9.55 3.15 9.85
N GLU A 68 -9.26 1.85 9.87
CA GLU A 68 -8.92 1.07 11.07
C GLU A 68 -7.48 1.35 11.55
N GLY A 69 -6.64 1.97 10.69
CA GLY A 69 -5.27 2.33 11.03
C GLY A 69 -4.27 1.16 10.94
N GLU A 70 -4.69 0.06 10.32
CA GLU A 70 -3.84 -1.10 10.01
C GLU A 70 -2.84 -0.76 8.90
N MET A 71 -3.23 0.13 7.97
CA MET A 71 -2.37 0.61 6.89
C MET A 71 -2.19 2.13 6.86
N PRO A 72 -0.94 2.63 6.69
CA PRO A 72 0.31 1.87 6.68
C PRO A 72 0.68 1.32 8.06
N LEU A 73 1.35 0.17 8.08
CA LEU A 73 1.82 -0.50 9.30
C LEU A 73 2.51 0.48 10.27
N TRP A 74 2.08 0.51 11.52
CA TRP A 74 2.58 1.49 12.50
C TRP A 74 4.10 1.44 12.71
N TYR A 75 4.70 0.24 12.62
CA TYR A 75 6.14 0.03 12.78
C TYR A 75 6.94 0.36 11.51
N TYR A 76 6.29 0.51 10.37
CA TYR A 76 6.92 0.90 9.10
C TYR A 76 7.14 2.43 9.03
N LEU A 77 6.24 3.20 9.63
CA LEU A 77 6.23 4.67 9.58
C LEU A 77 7.49 5.37 10.14
N PRO A 78 8.15 4.91 11.22
CA PRO A 78 9.37 5.54 11.71
C PRO A 78 10.53 5.56 10.69
N LEU A 79 10.63 4.51 9.87
CA LEU A 79 11.65 4.40 8.82
C LEU A 79 11.18 5.00 7.48
N HIS A 80 9.87 5.15 7.30
CA HIS A 80 9.25 5.66 6.07
C HIS A 80 8.21 6.73 6.41
N PRO A 81 8.63 7.89 6.96
CA PRO A 81 7.70 8.96 7.33
C PRO A 81 6.93 9.48 6.11
N GLY A 82 7.52 9.33 4.92
CA GLY A 82 6.88 9.61 3.65
C GLY A 82 5.59 8.82 3.45
N ALA A 83 5.42 7.61 3.99
CA ALA A 83 4.20 6.82 3.81
C ALA A 83 3.01 7.28 4.66
N LYS A 84 3.24 8.14 5.67
CA LYS A 84 2.18 8.59 6.59
C LYS A 84 1.03 9.25 5.83
N LEU A 85 -0.19 8.77 6.06
CA LEU A 85 -1.41 9.35 5.52
C LEU A 85 -1.89 10.49 6.42
N SER A 86 -2.04 11.68 5.83
CA SER A 86 -2.72 12.81 6.47
C SER A 86 -4.24 12.61 6.44
N GLU A 87 -4.98 13.38 7.24
CA GLU A 87 -6.46 13.37 7.18
C GLU A 87 -6.98 13.78 5.80
N HIS A 88 -6.24 14.64 5.09
CA HIS A 88 -6.54 14.97 3.70
C HIS A 88 -6.37 13.76 2.77
N ASP A 89 -5.28 13.00 2.92
CA ASP A 89 -5.03 11.78 2.13
C ASP A 89 -6.12 10.74 2.37
N LYS A 90 -6.47 10.49 3.65
CA LYS A 90 -7.53 9.55 4.04
C LYS A 90 -8.87 9.93 3.41
N ASN A 91 -9.24 11.21 3.44
CA ASN A 91 -10.50 11.66 2.83
C ASN A 91 -10.51 11.45 1.29
N ILE A 92 -9.38 11.63 0.61
CA ILE A 92 -9.27 11.32 -0.81
C ILE A 92 -9.45 9.83 -1.05
N ILE A 93 -8.77 8.97 -0.28
CA ILE A 93 -8.90 7.51 -0.37
C ILE A 93 -10.36 7.10 -0.13
N ARG A 94 -11.03 7.66 0.87
CA ARG A 94 -12.45 7.41 1.20
C ARG A 94 -13.39 7.75 0.04
N LYS A 95 -13.18 8.89 -0.63
CA LYS A 95 -14.02 9.31 -1.76
C LYS A 95 -13.77 8.41 -2.97
N TRP A 96 -12.50 8.12 -3.25
CA TRP A 96 -12.11 7.21 -4.32
C TRP A 96 -12.64 5.79 -4.10
N SER A 97 -12.60 5.27 -2.86
CA SER A 97 -13.10 3.92 -2.56
C SER A 97 -14.59 3.76 -2.84
N ARG A 98 -15.34 4.86 -2.68
CA ARG A 98 -16.78 4.98 -2.94
C ARG A 98 -17.13 5.31 -4.39
N GLY A 99 -16.15 5.49 -5.28
CA GLY A 99 -16.37 5.88 -6.67
C GLY A 99 -16.90 7.31 -6.84
N MET A 100 -16.58 8.20 -5.89
CA MET A 100 -16.98 9.62 -5.92
C MET A 100 -15.91 10.53 -6.57
N LEU A 101 -14.85 9.93 -7.14
CA LEU A 101 -13.75 10.52 -7.90
C LEU A 101 -13.48 9.62 -9.10
#